data_AF-A0A521TJA7-F1
#
_entry.id   AF-A0A521TJA7-F1
#
_cell.length_a   1.000
_cell.length_b   1.000
_cell.length_c   1.000
_cell.angle_alpha   90.00
_cell.angle_beta   90.00
_cell.angle_gamma   90.00
#
_symmetry.space_group_name_H-M   'P 1'
#
loop_
_entity.id
_entity.type
_entity.pdbx_description
1 polymer ?
#
loop_
_entity_poly.entity_id
_entity_poly.type
_entity_poly.pdbx_seq_one_letter_code
_entity_poly.pdbx_strand_id
1 'polypeptide(L)' 'MDFYRGRPVLITGGLGFIGSNLAHRLVALGADVLIVDSLIPDYGGNRF' A
#
# COMPACT_ATOMS: atom_id res chain seq x y z
N MET A 1 15.07 -12.86 5.02
CA MET A 1 13.82 -12.08 5.16
C MET A 1 13.98 -10.67 4.60
N ASP A 2 14.95 -10.47 3.69
CA ASP A 2 15.51 -9.14 3.42
C ASP A 2 15.18 -8.61 2.03
N PHE A 3 14.40 -9.37 1.25
CA PHE A 3 14.04 -8.99 -0.11
C PHE A 3 13.38 -7.61 -0.15
N TYR A 4 12.54 -7.25 0.81
CA TYR A 4 11.80 -5.99 0.77
C TYR A 4 12.50 -4.83 1.49
N ARG A 5 13.57 -5.08 2.25
CA ARG A 5 14.22 -4.06 3.07
C ARG A 5 14.83 -2.96 2.19
N GLY A 6 14.41 -1.72 2.42
CA GLY A 6 14.86 -0.52 1.71
C GLY A 6 14.44 -0.45 0.23
N ARG A 7 13.61 -1.39 -0.24
CA ARG A 7 13.18 -1.40 -1.64
C ARG A 7 12.02 -0.44 -1.86
N PRO A 8 12.06 0.37 -2.94
CA PRO A 8 10.93 1.17 -3.33
C PRO A 8 9.82 0.27 -3.89
N VAL A 9 8.60 0.43 -3.39
CA VAL A 9 7.41 -0.30 -3.83
C VAL A 9 6.26 0.68 -4.07
N LEU A 10 5.71 0.66 -5.28
CA LEU A 10 4.48 1.40 -5.62
C LEU A 10 3.26 0.48 -5.43
N ILE A 11 2.29 0.93 -4.64
CA ILE A 11 0.98 0.29 -4.51
C ILE A 11 -0.06 1.18 -5.17
N THR A 12 -0.78 0.64 -6.15
CA THR A 12 -1.99 1.26 -6.69
C THR A 12 -3.23 0.72 -5.97
N GLY A 13 -4.23 1.56 -5.74
CA GLY A 13 -5.43 1.16 -4.97
C GLY A 13 -5.13 0.91 -3.48
N GLY A 14 -4.12 1.60 -2.93
CA GLY A 14 -3.61 1.35 -1.58
C GLY A 14 -4.54 1.77 -0.43
N LEU A 15 -5.61 2.51 -0.71
CA LEU A 15 -6.59 2.94 0.29
C LEU A 15 -7.79 1.97 0.38
N GLY A 16 -7.83 0.93 -0.45
CA GLY A 16 -8.80 -0.15 -0.34
C GLY A 16 -8.40 -1.23 0.68
N PHE A 17 -9.30 -2.20 0.92
CA PHE A 17 -9.08 -3.30 1.87
C PHE A 17 -7.77 -4.08 1.60
N ILE A 18 -7.54 -4.51 0.36
CA ILE A 18 -6.35 -5.30 0.02
C ILE A 18 -5.09 -4.43 0.03
N GLY A 19 -5.16 -3.26 -0.61
CA GLY A 19 -4.01 -2.36 -0.75
C GLY A 19 -3.47 -1.88 0.59
N SER A 20 -4.34 -1.53 1.53
CA SER A 20 -3.94 -1.07 2.87
C SER A 20 -3.27 -2.18 3.69
N ASN A 21 -3.83 -3.40 3.70
CA ASN A 21 -3.23 -4.54 4.38
C ASN A 21 -1.87 -4.93 3.77
N LEU A 22 -1.76 -4.88 2.44
CA LEU A 22 -0.50 -5.09 1.74
C LEU A 22 0.55 -4.03 2.12
N ALA A 23 0.16 -2.76 2.17
CA ALA A 23 1.03 -1.66 2.57
C ALA A 23 1.57 -1.87 4.00
N HIS A 24 0.70 -2.19 4.96
CA HIS A 24 1.11 -2.49 6.33
C HIS A 24 2.14 -3.62 6.39
N ARG A 25 1.92 -4.69 5.62
CA ARG A 25 2.85 -5.82 5.61
C ARG A 25 4.20 -5.46 4.99
N LEU A 26 4.22 -4.69 3.91
CA LEU A 26 5.45 -4.26 3.24
C LEU A 26 6.26 -3.29 4.09
N VAL A 27 5.61 -2.34 4.76
CA VAL A 27 6.26 -1.45 5.74
C VAL A 27 6.87 -2.25 6.89
N ALA A 28 6.15 -3.24 7.43
CA ALA A 28 6.68 -4.12 8.48
C ALA A 28 7.91 -4.94 8.02
N LEU A 29 8.03 -5.21 6.71
CA LEU A 29 9.21 -5.85 6.11
C LEU A 29 10.34 -4.85 5.77
N GLY A 30 10.13 -3.56 6.02
CA GLY A 30 11.11 -2.49 5.82
C GLY A 30 11.17 -1.93 4.41
N ALA A 31 10.12 -2.10 3.60
CA ALA A 31 10.03 -1.47 2.28
C ALA A 31 9.80 0.04 2.38
N ASP A 32 10.26 0.77 1.38
CA ASP A 32 9.92 2.17 1.14
C ASP A 32 8.68 2.22 0.24
N VAL A 33 7.52 2.47 0.83
CA VAL A 33 6.22 2.27 0.16
C VAL A 33 5.63 3.61 -0.27
N LEU A 34 5.37 3.74 -1.57
CA LEU A 34 4.59 4.82 -2.17
C LEU A 34 3.19 4.30 -2.53
N ILE A 35 2.15 5.01 -2.11
CA ILE A 35 0.76 4.65 -2.39
C ILE A 35 0.14 5.66 -3.37
N VAL A 36 -0.55 5.13 -4.38
CA VAL A 36 -1.40 5.90 -5.29
C VAL A 36 -2.78 5.28 -5.30
N ASP A 37 -3.82 6.09 -5.12
CA ASP A 37 -5.20 5.63 -5.18
C ASP A 37 -6.04 6.62 -6.00
N SER A 38 -6.95 6.09 -6.82
CA SER A 38 -7.82 6.91 -7.66
C SER A 38 -9.01 7.48 -6.91
N LEU A 39 -9.37 6.92 -5.75
CA LEU A 39 -10.50 7.36 -4.91
C LEU A 39 -11.80 7.55 -5.70
N ILE A 40 -12.04 6.67 -6.68
CA ILE A 40 -13.28 6.70 -7.47
C ILE A 40 -14.46 6.44 -6.52
N PRO A 41 -15.54 7.25 -6.60
CA PRO A 41 -16.75 7.01 -5.81
C PRO A 41 -17.25 5.56 -5.95
N ASP A 42 -17.78 5.01 -4.86
CA ASP A 42 -18.27 3.62 -4.75
C ASP A 42 -17.21 2.51 -4.82
N TYR A 43 -15.94 2.86 -5.00
CA TYR A 43 -14.81 1.93 -4.87
C TYR A 43 -14.29 2.01 -3.43
N GLY A 44 -13.80 0.89 -2.89
CA GLY A 44 -13.53 0.71 -1.46
C GLY A 44 -12.39 1.54 -0.85
N GLY A 45 -11.93 2.61 -1.51
CA GLY A 45 -10.93 3.53 -1.00
C GLY A 45 -11.45 4.34 0.18
N ASN A 46 -10.75 4.29 1.31
CA ASN A 46 -11.10 5.06 2.50
C ASN A 46 -9.96 6.03 2.90
N ARG A 47 -10.32 7.28 3.20
CA ARG A 47 -9.39 8.33 3.63
C ARG A 47 -9.17 8.37 5.15
N PHE A 48 -9.97 7.65 5.95
CA PHE A 48 -9.98 7.70 7.42
C PHE A 48 -10.14 6.32 8.06
#